data_AF-A0A7J3BB17-F1
#
_entry.id   AF-A0A7J3BB17-F1
#
_cell.length_a   1.000
_cell.length_b   1.000
_cell.length_c   1.000
_cell.angle_alpha   90.00
_cell.angle_beta   90.00
_cell.angle_gamma   90.00
#
_symmetry.space_group_name_H-M   'P 1'
#
loop_
_entity.id
_entity.type
_entity.pdbx_description
1 polymer ?
#
loop_
_entity_poly.entity_id
_entity_poly.type
_entity_poly.pdbx_seq_one_letter_code
_entity_poly.pdbx_strand_id
1 'polypeptide(L)'
;MGLLDLIKNIFKGGEGRSALSGEKRKCPNCGADITLDMERCPKCGVRIKSMFRIKCPKCGTLNELDAKKCINCGYDFEAEYERAKKTYYICPICGYKSEVFLTRCPACNTRFI
;
A
#
# COMPACT_ATOMS: atom_id res chain seq x y z
N MET A 1 15.62 -40.00 17.01
CA MET A 1 15.14 -39.12 15.93
C MET A 1 13.89 -38.42 16.46
N GLY A 2 13.84 -37.18 16.93
CA GLY A 2 14.75 -36.05 17.02
C GLY A 2 13.82 -34.85 17.12
N LEU A 3 13.71 -34.22 18.30
CA LEU A 3 12.77 -33.10 18.59
C LEU A 3 13.02 -31.85 17.69
N LEU A 4 14.03 -31.91 16.82
CA LEU A 4 14.49 -30.90 15.89
C LEU A 4 13.69 -30.85 14.58
N ASP A 5 12.86 -31.84 14.27
CA ASP A 5 12.05 -31.82 13.05
C ASP A 5 10.76 -30.98 13.17
N LEU A 6 10.38 -30.57 14.40
CA LEU A 6 9.21 -29.70 14.62
C LEU A 6 9.47 -28.21 14.33
N ILE A 7 10.73 -27.77 14.30
CA ILE A 7 11.09 -26.34 14.22
C ILE A 7 11.16 -25.85 12.76
N LYS A 8 11.22 -26.77 11.77
CA LYS A 8 11.31 -26.40 10.35
C LYS A 8 10.02 -25.82 9.77
N ASN A 9 8.87 -25.98 10.42
CA ASN A 9 7.60 -25.41 9.96
C ASN A 9 7.25 -24.03 10.54
N ILE A 10 8.08 -23.47 11.43
CA ILE A 10 7.87 -22.13 12.01
C ILE A 10 8.52 -21.04 11.15
N PHE A 11 9.50 -21.38 10.30
CA PHE A 11 10.11 -20.46 9.33
C PHE A 11 9.34 -20.36 8.00
N LYS A 12 8.01 -20.54 8.02
CA LYS A 12 7.16 -19.91 6.98
C LYS A 12 7.10 -18.41 7.27
N GLY A 13 8.23 -17.75 7.00
CA GLY A 13 8.38 -16.31 7.02
C GLY A 13 7.30 -15.70 6.14
N GLY A 14 6.55 -14.77 6.75
CA GLY A 14 5.36 -14.17 6.19
C GLY A 14 5.64 -13.58 4.81
N GLU A 15 5.02 -14.18 3.80
CA GLU A 15 4.79 -13.53 2.53
C GLU A 15 3.83 -12.38 2.79
N GLY A 16 4.40 -11.17 2.89
CA GLY A 16 3.66 -9.93 2.93
C GLY A 16 2.76 -9.88 1.70
N ARG A 17 1.48 -10.17 1.90
CA ARG A 17 0.44 -9.94 0.89
C ARG A 17 0.41 -8.45 0.61
N SER A 18 1.06 -8.05 -0.47
CA SER A 18 0.98 -6.70 -1.02
C SER A 18 -0.48 -6.38 -1.24
N ALA A 19 -1.00 -5.39 -0.53
CA ALA A 19 -2.41 -4.96 -0.56
C ALA A 19 -2.87 -4.38 -1.92
N LEU A 20 -2.04 -4.52 -2.96
CA LEU A 20 -2.25 -4.02 -4.31
C LEU A 20 -2.48 -5.15 -5.34
N SER A 21 -2.51 -6.42 -4.92
CA SER A 21 -2.72 -7.54 -5.82
C SER A 21 -4.11 -7.48 -6.47
N GLY A 22 -4.14 -7.44 -7.81
CA GLY A 22 -5.39 -7.42 -8.59
C GLY A 22 -5.93 -6.04 -9.00
N GLU A 23 -5.27 -4.93 -8.64
CA GLU A 23 -5.69 -3.61 -9.12
C GLU A 23 -5.42 -3.48 -10.63
N LYS A 24 -6.48 -3.36 -11.44
CA LYS A 24 -6.39 -3.19 -12.91
C LYS A 24 -5.96 -1.77 -13.26
N ARG A 25 -4.91 -1.65 -14.09
CA ARG A 25 -4.37 -0.39 -14.60
C ARG A 25 -4.05 -0.50 -16.08
N LYS A 26 -3.83 0.64 -16.73
CA LYS A 26 -3.28 0.69 -18.10
C LYS A 26 -1.75 0.74 -18.04
N CYS A 27 -1.10 -0.04 -18.88
CA CYS A 27 0.34 -0.02 -19.06
C CYS A 27 0.77 1.38 -19.54
N PRO A 28 1.60 2.12 -18.77
CA PRO A 28 2.03 3.46 -19.17
C PRO A 28 2.81 3.50 -20.49
N ASN A 29 3.42 2.37 -20.90
CA ASN A 29 4.20 2.29 -22.14
C ASN A 29 3.35 2.01 -23.40
N CYS A 30 2.29 1.20 -23.30
CA CYS A 30 1.58 0.69 -24.49
C CYS A 30 0.04 0.64 -24.39
N GLY A 31 -0.52 1.06 -23.25
CA GLY A 31 -1.97 1.13 -23.01
C GLY A 31 -2.68 -0.21 -22.79
N ALA A 32 -1.96 -1.34 -22.73
CA ALA A 32 -2.56 -2.64 -22.42
C ALA A 32 -3.11 -2.69 -20.99
N ASP A 33 -4.15 -3.49 -20.76
CA ASP A 33 -4.62 -3.80 -19.41
C ASP A 33 -3.60 -4.68 -18.67
N ILE A 34 -3.22 -4.25 -17.46
CA ILE A 34 -2.25 -4.90 -16.60
C ILE A 34 -2.75 -4.89 -15.14
N THR A 35 -2.18 -5.76 -14.31
CA THR A 35 -2.28 -5.66 -12.85
C THR A 35 -0.92 -5.33 -12.24
N LEU A 36 -0.90 -4.74 -11.04
CA LEU A 36 0.34 -4.30 -10.38
C LEU A 36 1.22 -5.46 -9.89
N ASP A 37 0.65 -6.67 -9.77
CA ASP A 37 1.34 -7.91 -9.43
C ASP A 37 2.10 -8.56 -10.61
N MET A 38 1.80 -8.18 -11.87
CA MET A 38 2.51 -8.70 -13.04
C MET A 38 3.97 -8.21 -13.05
N GLU A 39 4.93 -9.08 -13.37
CA GLU A 39 6.33 -8.65 -13.54
C GLU A 39 6.55 -7.85 -14.81
N ARG A 40 5.88 -8.23 -15.91
CA ARG A 40 6.02 -7.61 -17.23
C ARG A 40 4.66 -7.44 -17.90
N CYS A 41 4.53 -6.39 -18.71
CA CYS A 41 3.37 -6.21 -19.56
C CYS A 41 3.32 -7.33 -20.62
N PRO A 42 2.20 -8.05 -20.78
CA PRO A 42 2.08 -9.12 -21.76
C PRO A 42 2.14 -8.63 -23.22
N LYS A 43 1.85 -7.35 -23.47
CA LYS A 43 1.83 -6.77 -24.82
C LYS A 43 3.18 -6.21 -25.28
N CYS A 44 3.90 -5.48 -24.42
CA CYS A 44 5.14 -4.80 -24.80
C CYS A 44 6.38 -5.26 -24.04
N GLY A 45 6.23 -6.18 -23.07
CA GLY A 45 7.36 -6.74 -22.31
C GLY A 45 7.99 -5.80 -21.28
N VAL A 46 7.52 -4.55 -21.15
CA VAL A 46 8.06 -3.60 -20.15
C VAL A 46 7.86 -4.13 -18.73
N ARG A 47 8.86 -3.96 -17.87
CA ARG A 47 8.77 -4.36 -16.45
C ARG A 47 7.83 -3.43 -15.70
N ILE A 48 6.73 -3.96 -15.18
CA ILE A 48 5.68 -3.17 -14.53
C ILE A 48 6.20 -2.46 -13.28
N LYS A 49 6.90 -3.19 -12.40
CA LYS A 49 7.54 -2.64 -11.19
C LYS A 49 8.46 -1.45 -11.47
N SER A 50 9.07 -1.38 -12.66
CA SER A 50 9.97 -0.27 -13.02
C SER A 50 9.23 1.00 -13.41
N MET A 51 7.96 0.89 -13.83
CA MET A 51 7.16 2.02 -14.31
C MET A 51 6.48 2.81 -13.17
N PHE A 52 6.39 2.21 -11.98
CA PHE A 52 5.77 2.84 -10.83
C PHE A 52 6.81 3.04 -9.74
N ARG A 53 6.98 4.29 -9.30
CA ARG A 53 7.95 4.68 -8.27
C ARG A 53 7.27 5.62 -7.29
N ILE A 54 7.62 5.52 -6.01
CA ILE A 54 7.24 6.52 -5.01
C ILE A 54 8.32 7.58 -4.91
N LYS A 55 7.92 8.85 -4.95
CA LYS A 55 8.83 9.97 -4.68
C LYS A 55 8.90 10.20 -3.18
N CYS A 56 10.10 10.17 -2.61
CA CYS A 56 10.28 10.43 -1.18
C CYS A 56 9.87 11.88 -0.85
N PRO A 57 8.96 12.11 0.11
CA PRO A 57 8.51 13.46 0.47
C PRO A 57 9.61 14.28 1.16
N LYS A 58 10.58 13.62 1.80
CA LYS A 58 11.68 14.29 2.52
C LYS A 58 12.83 14.74 1.62
N CYS A 59 13.20 13.94 0.61
CA CYS A 59 14.39 14.21 -0.20
C CYS A 59 14.17 14.13 -1.73
N GLY A 60 12.96 13.80 -2.19
CA GLY A 60 12.63 13.74 -3.61
C GLY A 60 13.15 12.51 -4.37
N THR A 61 13.93 11.63 -3.75
CA THR A 61 14.44 10.40 -4.40
C THR A 61 13.30 9.48 -4.83
N LEU A 62 13.39 8.88 -6.02
CA LEU A 62 12.44 7.86 -6.50
C LEU A 62 12.80 6.48 -5.93
N ASN A 63 11.83 5.79 -5.34
CA ASN A 63 11.99 4.47 -4.72
C ASN A 63 11.00 3.47 -5.33
N GLU A 64 11.22 2.17 -5.12
CA GLU A 64 10.25 1.12 -5.48
C GLU A 64 8.92 1.31 -4.73
N LEU A 65 7.81 0.87 -5.33
CA LEU A 65 6.48 1.05 -4.74
C LEU A 65 6.33 0.40 -3.36
N ASP A 66 7.01 -0.71 -3.13
CA ASP A 66 7.01 -1.52 -1.92
C ASP A 66 8.21 -1.23 -1.01
N ALA A 67 8.98 -0.18 -1.29
CA ALA A 67 10.09 0.24 -0.43
C ALA A 67 9.57 0.68 0.95
N LYS A 68 10.01 0.00 2.01
CA LYS A 68 9.69 0.38 3.40
C LYS A 68 10.40 1.65 3.85
N LYS A 69 11.60 1.90 3.34
CA LYS A 69 12.42 3.08 3.64
C LYS A 69 13.01 3.67 2.37
N CYS A 70 13.26 4.98 2.39
CA CYS A 70 13.93 5.65 1.29
C CYS A 70 15.40 5.20 1.20
N ILE A 71 15.83 4.79 0.00
CA ILE A 71 17.18 4.31 -0.27
C ILE A 71 18.26 5.38 -0.04
N ASN A 72 17.90 6.66 -0.17
CA ASN A 72 18.84 7.76 -0.04
C ASN A 72 18.87 8.33 1.39
N CYS A 73 17.72 8.72 1.95
CA CYS A 73 17.69 9.46 3.22
C CYS A 73 17.11 8.68 4.41
N GLY A 74 16.74 7.42 4.22
CA GLY A 74 16.19 6.56 5.28
C GLY A 74 14.78 6.92 5.78
N TYR A 75 14.07 7.84 5.11
CA TYR A 75 12.68 8.16 5.44
C TYR A 75 11.81 6.91 5.46
N ASP A 76 11.07 6.69 6.54
CA ASP A 76 10.31 5.46 6.79
C ASP A 76 8.88 5.58 6.25
N PHE A 77 8.64 4.95 5.09
CA PHE A 77 7.34 4.97 4.43
C PHE A 77 6.30 4.15 5.20
N GLU A 78 6.72 3.05 5.82
CA GLU A 78 5.83 2.20 6.62
C GLU A 78 5.33 2.95 7.86
N ALA A 79 6.24 3.62 8.58
CA ALA A 79 5.88 4.41 9.75
C ALA A 79 5.00 5.63 9.41
N GLU A 80 5.13 6.20 8.21
CA GLU A 80 4.22 7.23 7.72
C GLU A 80 2.83 6.64 7.42
N TYR A 81 2.77 5.51 6.71
CA TYR A 81 1.51 4.83 6.39
C TYR A 81 0.73 4.43 7.65
N GLU A 82 1.41 3.90 8.66
CA GLU A 82 0.80 3.54 9.95
C GLU A 82 0.35 4.76 10.76
N ARG A 83 1.01 5.92 10.62
CA ARG A 83 0.52 7.19 11.20
C ARG A 83 -0.71 7.71 10.46
N ALA A 84 -0.70 7.67 9.13
CA ALA A 84 -1.81 8.15 8.30
C ALA A 84 -3.11 7.38 8.60
N LYS A 85 -3.06 6.05 8.78
CA LYS A 85 -4.22 5.23 9.19
C LYS A 85 -4.88 5.67 10.50
N LYS A 86 -4.12 6.26 11.43
CA LYS A 86 -4.62 6.70 12.74
C LYS A 86 -5.25 8.09 12.71
N THR A 87 -5.38 8.70 11.53
CA THR A 87 -6.07 9.98 11.41
C THR A 87 -7.57 9.73 11.40
N TYR A 88 -8.24 10.08 12.51
CA TYR A 88 -9.68 9.89 12.62
C TYR A 88 -10.43 11.11 12.07
N TYR A 89 -11.46 10.85 11.28
CA TYR A 89 -12.53 11.80 11.03
C TYR A 89 -13.44 11.88 12.27
N ILE A 90 -13.72 13.10 12.73
CA ILE A 90 -14.64 13.35 13.85
C ILE A 90 -15.83 14.14 13.32
N CYS A 91 -17.03 13.59 13.49
CA CYS A 91 -18.26 14.30 13.15
C CYS A 91 -18.41 15.55 14.03
N PRO A 92 -18.51 16.77 13.47
CA PRO A 92 -18.64 18.00 14.24
C PRO A 92 -19.99 18.13 14.98
N ILE A 93 -20.99 17.33 14.61
CA ILE A 93 -22.34 17.41 15.19
C ILE A 93 -22.50 16.50 16.41
N CYS A 94 -21.98 15.27 16.36
CA CYS A 94 -22.18 14.29 17.44
C CYS A 94 -20.88 13.68 17.98
N GLY A 95 -19.71 14.05 17.45
CA GLY A 95 -18.42 13.52 17.89
C GLY A 95 -18.09 12.10 17.41
N TYR A 96 -18.92 11.49 16.56
CA TYR A 96 -18.63 10.16 16.00
C TYR A 96 -17.26 10.12 15.33
N LYS A 97 -16.44 9.13 15.71
CA LYS A 97 -15.08 8.93 15.18
C LYS A 97 -15.08 7.85 14.11
N SER A 98 -14.38 8.08 13.00
CA SER A 98 -14.20 7.14 11.91
C SER A 98 -12.77 7.17 11.38
N GLU A 99 -12.26 6.04 10.90
CA GLU A 99 -10.95 5.95 10.25
C GLU A 99 -11.00 6.29 8.75
N VAL A 100 -12.20 6.51 8.21
CA VAL A 100 -12.42 6.84 6.82
C VAL A 100 -13.24 8.12 6.69
N PHE A 101 -13.07 8.81 5.56
CA PHE A 101 -13.92 9.94 5.23
C PHE A 101 -15.34 9.45 4.89
N LEU A 102 -16.36 10.11 5.43
CA LEU A 102 -17.76 9.75 5.24
C LEU A 102 -18.51 10.98 4.73
N THR A 103 -19.42 10.79 3.76
CA THR A 103 -20.33 11.86 3.28
C THR A 103 -21.58 12.02 4.16
N ARG A 104 -21.83 11.04 5.04
CA ARG A 104 -22.90 11.04 6.03
C ARG A 104 -22.43 10.36 7.32
N CYS A 105 -22.72 10.96 8.47
CA CYS A 105 -22.42 10.37 9.77
C CYS A 105 -23.36 9.17 10.07
N PRO A 106 -22.86 7.97 10.39
CA PRO A 106 -23.70 6.81 10.71
C PRO A 106 -24.38 6.91 12.08
N ALA A 107 -23.87 7.77 12.98
CA ALA A 107 -24.42 7.93 14.33
C ALA A 107 -25.56 8.96 14.40
N CYS A 108 -25.40 10.13 13.75
CA CYS A 108 -26.39 11.20 13.79
C CYS A 108 -27.03 11.53 12.44
N ASN A 109 -26.69 10.79 11.39
CA ASN A 109 -27.20 10.97 10.03
C ASN A 109 -26.90 12.33 9.36
N THR A 110 -26.12 13.21 10.01
CA THR A 110 -25.76 14.50 9.42
C THR A 110 -24.98 14.29 8.11
N ARG A 111 -25.30 15.09 7.10
CA ARG A 111 -24.65 15.06 5.78
C ARG A 111 -23.57 16.13 5.73
N PHE A 112 -22.44 15.79 5.13
CA PHE A 112 -21.27 16.68 5.04
C PHE A 112 -21.08 17.26 3.62
N ILE A 113 -22.20 17.47 2.91
CA ILE A 113 -22.22 17.96 1.52
C ILE A 113 -22.09 19.47 1.44
#